data_AF-A0A381VK19-F1
#
_entry.id   AF-A0A381VK19-F1
#
_cell.length_a   1.000
_cell.length_b   1.000
_cell.length_c   1.000
_cell.angle_alpha   90.00
_cell.angle_beta   90.00
_cell.angle_gamma   90.00
#
_symmetry.space_group_name_H-M   'P 1'
#
loop_
_entity.id
_entity.type
_entity.pdbx_description
1 polymer ?
#
loop_
_entity_poly.entity_id
_entity_poly.type
_entity_poly.pdbx_seq_one_letter_code
_entity_poly.pdbx_strand_id
1 'polypeptide(L)'
;MPRGLGNILAFLEGYKLFSEGMSQRKIQEYLAPSYSSRSYPSMRTVGNWITQYKAIAPHDQEESGTVEWNRLEEMGFGWEVSRGLETYYRRHQKLPTKRTLKWWYRLSQLGDWEDGELADWATRYEEHEVRALFGLEPEKLSELDRKMLSQRSR
;
A
#
# COMPACT_ATOMS: atom_id res chain seq x y z
N MET A 1 11.98 14.50 -4.86
CA MET A 1 11.42 14.18 -3.53
C MET A 1 10.09 14.90 -3.34
N PRO A 2 8.99 14.19 -3.03
CA PRO A 2 7.73 14.78 -2.58
C PRO A 2 7.99 15.73 -1.39
N ARG A 3 7.32 16.89 -1.37
CA ARG A 3 7.45 17.88 -0.28
C ARG A 3 6.12 17.95 0.48
N GLY A 4 6.12 17.54 1.75
CA GLY A 4 4.95 17.57 2.65
C GLY A 4 4.12 16.27 2.68
N LEU A 5 3.40 16.04 3.79
CA LEU A 5 2.66 14.79 4.05
C LEU A 5 1.60 14.45 2.99
N GLY A 6 0.80 15.43 2.57
CA GLY A 6 -0.22 15.21 1.51
C GLY A 6 0.39 14.83 0.15
N ASN A 7 1.58 15.35 -0.14
CA ASN A 7 2.33 15.03 -1.36
C ASN A 7 2.94 13.62 -1.28
N ILE A 8 3.36 13.18 -0.08
CA ILE A 8 3.83 11.82 0.16
C ILE A 8 2.69 10.81 -0.03
N LEU A 9 1.50 11.03 0.54
CA LEU A 9 0.37 10.11 0.36
C LEU A 9 -0.04 9.98 -1.12
N ALA A 10 -0.10 11.11 -1.85
CA ALA A 10 -0.38 11.10 -3.29
C ALA A 10 0.70 10.36 -4.09
N PHE A 11 1.97 10.49 -3.70
CA PHE A 11 3.08 9.77 -4.30
C PHE A 11 2.96 8.25 -4.05
N LEU A 12 2.70 7.82 -2.81
CA LEU A 12 2.56 6.41 -2.49
C LEU A 12 1.36 5.77 -3.21
N GLU A 13 0.21 6.46 -3.28
CA GLU A 13 -0.94 5.97 -4.05
C GLU A 13 -0.63 5.94 -5.56
N GLY A 14 0.08 6.96 -6.08
CA GLY A 14 0.53 6.98 -7.46
C GLY A 14 1.48 5.81 -7.80
N TYR A 15 2.29 5.36 -6.85
CA TYR A 15 3.14 4.19 -7.01
C TYR A 15 2.34 2.88 -7.09
N LYS A 16 1.28 2.74 -6.28
CA LYS A 16 0.35 1.59 -6.36
C LYS A 16 -0.32 1.52 -7.74
N LEU A 17 -0.90 2.63 -8.20
CA LEU A 17 -1.53 2.71 -9.52
C LEU A 17 -0.54 2.44 -10.66
N PHE A 18 0.71 2.91 -10.54
CA PHE A 18 1.77 2.57 -11.49
C PHE A 18 2.07 1.07 -11.51
N SER A 19 2.13 0.43 -10.35
CA SER A 19 2.38 -1.02 -10.20
C SER A 19 1.24 -1.87 -10.78
N GLU A 20 0.02 -1.33 -10.84
CA GLU A 20 -1.12 -1.91 -11.56
C GLU A 20 -1.07 -1.68 -13.08
N GLY A 21 0.00 -1.05 -13.59
CA GLY A 21 0.18 -0.77 -15.02
C GLY A 21 -0.59 0.44 -15.53
N MET A 22 -1.09 1.32 -14.66
CA MET A 22 -1.76 2.53 -15.10
C MET A 22 -0.81 3.51 -15.80
N SER A 23 -1.31 4.16 -16.85
CA SER A 23 -0.57 5.19 -17.56
C SER A 23 -0.47 6.48 -16.73
N GLN A 24 0.53 7.31 -17.03
CA GLN A 24 0.73 8.62 -16.39
C GLN A 24 -0.55 9.46 -16.35
N ARG A 25 -1.31 9.48 -17.46
CA ARG A 25 -2.57 10.22 -17.55
C ARG A 25 -3.63 9.64 -16.62
N LYS A 26 -3.80 8.32 -16.59
CA LYS A 26 -4.78 7.67 -15.71
C LYS A 26 -4.45 7.87 -14.23
N ILE A 27 -3.16 7.78 -13.87
CA ILE A 27 -2.71 8.05 -12.50
C ILE A 27 -3.07 9.49 -12.10
N GLN A 28 -2.79 10.45 -12.98
CA GLN A 28 -3.06 11.86 -12.72
C GLN A 28 -4.57 12.14 -12.62
N GLU A 29 -5.38 11.57 -13.52
CA GLU A 29 -6.84 11.67 -13.48
C GLU A 29 -7.42 11.03 -12.20
N TYR A 30 -6.88 9.89 -11.75
CA TYR A 30 -7.32 9.21 -10.54
C TYR A 30 -7.00 10.02 -9.28
N LEU A 31 -5.83 10.65 -9.20
CA LEU A 31 -5.44 11.48 -8.06
C LEU A 31 -6.11 12.85 -8.04
N ALA A 32 -6.84 13.25 -9.09
CA ALA A 32 -7.44 14.58 -9.19
C ALA A 32 -8.60 14.85 -8.21
N PRO A 33 -9.57 13.93 -8.05
CA PRO A 33 -10.76 14.18 -7.23
C PRO A 33 -10.46 14.16 -5.73
N SER A 34 -9.42 13.42 -5.31
CA SER A 34 -9.11 13.17 -3.90
C SER A 34 -8.33 14.31 -3.21
N TYR A 35 -7.86 15.31 -3.95
CA TYR A 35 -7.03 16.40 -3.42
C TYR A 35 -7.60 17.77 -3.81
N SER A 36 -7.55 18.73 -2.87
CA SER A 36 -7.88 20.12 -3.18
C SER A 36 -6.97 20.67 -4.28
N SER A 37 -7.47 21.59 -5.10
CA SER A 37 -6.79 22.12 -6.30
C SER A 37 -5.36 22.67 -6.07
N ARG A 38 -4.97 22.96 -4.82
CA ARG A 38 -3.62 23.42 -4.44
C ARG A 38 -2.63 22.29 -4.08
N SER A 39 -3.10 21.06 -3.92
CA SER A 39 -2.28 19.89 -3.50
C SER A 39 -2.20 18.81 -4.58
N TYR A 40 -2.80 19.06 -5.74
CA TYR A 40 -2.89 18.11 -6.85
C TYR A 40 -1.57 17.96 -7.64
N PRO A 41 -1.06 16.74 -7.87
CA PRO A 41 0.11 16.56 -8.72
C PRO A 41 -0.21 16.82 -10.20
N SER A 42 0.52 17.77 -10.80
CA SER A 42 0.44 18.02 -12.24
C SER A 42 0.94 16.83 -13.06
N MET A 43 0.59 16.75 -14.36
CA MET A 43 1.12 15.73 -15.27
C MET A 43 2.66 15.66 -15.23
N ARG A 44 3.35 16.81 -15.20
CA ARG A 44 4.82 16.87 -15.06
C ARG A 44 5.28 16.22 -13.75
N THR A 45 4.56 16.46 -12.66
CA THR A 45 4.86 15.88 -11.34
C THR A 45 4.73 14.35 -11.38
N VAL A 46 3.62 13.84 -11.91
CA VAL A 46 3.40 12.40 -12.07
C VAL A 46 4.45 11.77 -13.00
N GLY A 47 4.85 12.47 -14.08
CA GLY A 47 5.94 12.01 -14.95
C GLY A 47 7.27 11.85 -14.22
N ASN A 48 7.63 12.82 -13.37
CA ASN A 48 8.84 12.73 -12.53
C ASN A 48 8.74 11.61 -11.48
N TRP A 49 7.54 11.32 -10.98
CA TRP A 49 7.33 10.20 -10.07
C TRP A 49 7.49 8.86 -10.78
N ILE A 50 6.92 8.69 -11.98
CA ILE A 50 7.08 7.47 -12.77
C ILE A 50 8.56 7.17 -13.05
N THR A 51 9.39 8.18 -13.31
CA THR A 51 10.84 7.98 -13.45
C THR A 51 11.46 7.40 -12.17
N GLN A 52 11.02 7.82 -10.99
CA GLN A 52 11.46 7.25 -9.71
C GLN A 52 10.90 5.84 -9.50
N TYR A 53 9.62 5.60 -9.84
CA TYR A 53 9.00 4.28 -9.70
C TYR A 53 9.73 3.22 -10.53
N LYS A 54 10.09 3.57 -11.77
CA LYS A 54 10.87 2.70 -12.66
C LYS A 54 12.25 2.31 -12.13
N ALA A 55 12.80 3.07 -11.18
CA ALA A 55 14.09 2.76 -10.56
C ALA A 55 13.98 1.73 -9.42
N ILE A 56 12.76 1.43 -8.95
CA ILE A 56 12.52 0.37 -7.96
C ILE A 56 12.77 -0.99 -8.59
N ALA A 57 13.33 -1.93 -7.82
CA ALA A 57 13.64 -3.26 -8.32
C ALA A 57 12.36 -4.00 -8.77
N PRO A 58 12.41 -4.85 -9.82
CA PRO A 58 11.21 -5.51 -10.35
C PRO A 58 10.44 -6.32 -9.29
N HIS A 59 11.15 -7.03 -8.41
CA HIS A 59 10.52 -7.81 -7.34
C HIS A 59 9.74 -6.90 -6.36
N ASP A 60 10.28 -5.74 -6.02
CA ASP A 60 9.63 -4.78 -5.12
C ASP A 60 8.38 -4.15 -5.75
N GLN A 61 8.39 -3.93 -7.07
CA GLN A 61 7.23 -3.47 -7.83
C GLN A 61 6.14 -4.54 -7.91
N GLU A 62 6.53 -5.80 -8.14
CA GLU A 62 5.59 -6.92 -8.19
C GLU A 62 4.85 -7.11 -6.86
N GLU A 63 5.55 -6.92 -5.73
CA GLU A 63 4.98 -6.94 -4.39
C GLU A 63 3.95 -5.83 -4.14
N SER A 64 4.08 -4.71 -4.87
CA SER A 64 3.13 -3.59 -4.83
C SER A 64 1.99 -3.73 -5.83
N GLY A 65 1.96 -4.81 -6.62
CA GLY A 65 0.82 -5.17 -7.46
C GLY A 65 -0.36 -5.69 -6.65
N THR A 66 -1.56 -5.44 -7.17
CA THR A 66 -2.82 -5.91 -6.60
C THR A 66 -2.95 -7.43 -6.70
N VAL A 67 -3.49 -8.04 -5.65
CA VAL A 67 -3.67 -9.49 -5.60
C VAL A 67 -4.78 -9.93 -6.54
N GLU A 68 -4.53 -10.98 -7.30
CA GLU A 68 -5.52 -11.66 -8.12
C GLU A 68 -6.02 -12.89 -7.36
N TRP A 69 -7.27 -12.86 -6.86
CA TRP A 69 -7.83 -13.94 -6.03
C TRP A 69 -7.68 -15.30 -6.71
N ASN A 70 -7.99 -15.38 -8.00
CA ASN A 70 -7.92 -16.60 -8.79
C ASN A 70 -6.50 -17.15 -9.00
N ARG A 71 -5.45 -16.43 -8.54
CA ARG A 71 -4.04 -16.79 -8.72
C ARG A 71 -3.27 -16.82 -7.40
N LEU A 72 -3.96 -16.94 -6.26
CA LEU A 72 -3.33 -16.93 -4.93
C LEU A 72 -2.19 -17.95 -4.81
N GLU A 73 -2.39 -19.17 -5.28
CA GLU A 73 -1.38 -20.23 -5.22
C GLU A 73 -0.13 -19.89 -6.06
N GLU A 74 -0.32 -19.35 -7.27
CA GLU A 74 0.79 -18.87 -8.13
C GLU A 74 1.56 -17.72 -7.48
N MET A 75 0.87 -16.89 -6.69
CA MET A 75 1.45 -15.77 -5.95
C MET A 75 2.09 -16.19 -4.62
N GLY A 76 2.08 -17.49 -4.29
CA GLY A 76 2.69 -18.05 -3.09
C GLY A 76 1.84 -17.95 -1.82
N PHE A 77 0.52 -17.77 -1.96
CA PHE A 77 -0.41 -17.73 -0.84
C PHE A 77 -1.29 -18.98 -0.79
N GLY A 78 -1.53 -19.51 0.41
CA GLY A 78 -2.57 -20.51 0.65
C GLY A 78 -3.96 -19.88 0.78
N TRP A 79 -5.01 -20.70 0.70
CA TRP A 79 -6.41 -20.27 0.77
C TRP A 79 -6.81 -19.59 2.09
N GLU A 80 -6.03 -19.78 3.14
CA GLU A 80 -6.25 -19.13 4.44
C GLU A 80 -6.21 -17.59 4.36
N VAL A 81 -5.58 -17.01 3.33
CA VAL A 81 -5.56 -15.55 3.13
C VAL A 81 -6.84 -15.01 2.49
N SER A 82 -7.74 -15.87 2.00
CA SER A 82 -9.00 -15.43 1.37
C SER A 82 -9.88 -14.61 2.30
N ARG A 83 -9.87 -14.92 3.61
CA ARG A 83 -10.54 -14.07 4.62
C ARG A 83 -9.93 -12.66 4.65
N GLY A 84 -8.62 -12.55 4.54
CA GLY A 84 -7.92 -11.27 4.47
C GLY A 84 -8.33 -10.46 3.23
N LEU A 85 -8.46 -11.11 2.08
CA LEU A 85 -8.95 -10.47 0.86
C LEU A 85 -10.37 -9.92 1.02
N GLU A 86 -11.29 -10.75 1.52
CA GLU A 86 -12.70 -10.37 1.72
C GLU A 86 -12.81 -9.19 2.69
N THR A 87 -12.15 -9.28 3.85
CA THR A 87 -12.14 -8.24 4.86
C THR A 87 -11.58 -6.93 4.31
N TYR A 88 -10.45 -7.01 3.60
CA TYR A 88 -9.83 -5.83 3.01
C TYR A 88 -10.73 -5.18 1.96
N TYR A 89 -11.34 -5.99 1.09
CA TYR A 89 -12.27 -5.52 0.07
C TYR A 89 -13.51 -4.86 0.69
N ARG A 90 -14.11 -5.46 1.72
CA ARG A 90 -15.25 -4.85 2.43
C ARG A 90 -14.89 -3.50 3.03
N ARG A 91 -13.71 -3.38 3.62
CA ARG A 91 -13.25 -2.17 4.30
C ARG A 91 -12.83 -1.05 3.35
N HIS A 92 -12.09 -1.39 2.29
CA HIS A 92 -11.43 -0.41 1.41
C HIS A 92 -12.03 -0.33 0.00
N GLN A 93 -13.00 -1.21 -0.34
CA GLN A 93 -13.62 -1.31 -1.67
C GLN A 93 -12.60 -1.51 -2.80
N LYS A 94 -11.44 -2.10 -2.47
CA LYS A 94 -10.37 -2.48 -3.40
C LYS A 94 -9.67 -3.74 -2.89
N LEU A 95 -9.04 -4.48 -3.79
CA LEU A 95 -8.20 -5.62 -3.41
C LEU A 95 -6.87 -5.12 -2.81
N PRO A 96 -6.28 -5.84 -1.84
CA PRO A 96 -4.98 -5.48 -1.29
C PRO A 96 -3.85 -5.75 -2.29
N THR A 97 -2.70 -5.13 -2.04
CA THR A 97 -1.44 -5.51 -2.69
C THR A 97 -0.88 -6.79 -2.08
N LYS A 98 0.10 -7.43 -2.74
CA LYS A 98 0.80 -8.59 -2.18
C LYS A 98 1.45 -8.25 -0.83
N ARG A 99 2.10 -7.09 -0.69
CA ARG A 99 2.68 -6.62 0.59
C ARG A 99 1.65 -6.56 1.69
N THR A 100 0.51 -5.93 1.42
CA THR A 100 -0.57 -5.78 2.40
C THR A 100 -1.12 -7.14 2.79
N LEU A 101 -1.31 -8.06 1.84
CA LEU A 101 -1.79 -9.40 2.16
C LEU A 101 -0.78 -10.21 2.99
N LYS A 102 0.52 -10.09 2.70
CA LYS A 102 1.60 -10.68 3.52
C LYS A 102 1.59 -10.15 4.95
N TRP A 103 1.46 -8.84 5.12
CA TRP A 103 1.38 -8.24 6.45
C TRP A 103 0.12 -8.63 7.20
N TRP A 104 -1.03 -8.64 6.51
CA TRP A 104 -2.27 -9.14 7.10
C TRP A 104 -2.10 -10.56 7.62
N TYR A 105 -1.50 -11.45 6.81
CA TYR A 105 -1.27 -12.84 7.22
C TYR A 105 -0.32 -12.95 8.41
N ARG A 106 0.80 -12.22 8.41
CA ARG A 106 1.75 -12.21 9.53
C ARG A 106 1.09 -11.73 10.82
N LEU A 107 0.32 -10.65 10.74
CA LEU A 107 -0.35 -10.05 11.90
C LEU A 107 -1.51 -10.93 12.39
N SER A 108 -2.19 -11.66 11.50
CA SER A 108 -3.27 -12.57 11.89
C SER A 108 -2.79 -13.71 12.79
N GLN A 109 -1.52 -14.11 12.65
CA GLN A 109 -0.90 -15.13 13.52
C GLN A 109 -0.75 -14.68 14.97
N LEU A 110 -0.83 -13.38 15.26
CA LEU A 110 -0.71 -12.86 16.62
C LEU A 110 -1.97 -13.08 17.45
N GLY A 111 -3.12 -13.35 16.82
CA GLY A 111 -4.43 -13.48 17.47
C GLY A 111 -5.00 -12.15 17.98
N ASP A 112 -6.27 -12.17 18.41
CA ASP A 112 -7.00 -11.08 19.07
C ASP A 112 -7.03 -9.75 18.32
N TRP A 113 -7.38 -9.80 17.03
CA TRP A 113 -7.63 -8.62 16.21
C TRP A 113 -9.06 -8.60 15.70
N GLU A 114 -9.70 -7.44 15.71
CA GLU A 114 -10.82 -7.24 14.82
C GLU A 114 -10.32 -7.24 13.37
N ASP A 115 -10.98 -8.00 12.50
CA ASP A 115 -10.61 -8.17 11.09
C ASP A 115 -10.35 -6.82 10.38
N GLY A 116 -11.17 -5.81 10.68
CA GLY A 116 -11.01 -4.47 10.12
C GLY A 116 -9.76 -3.73 10.60
N GLU A 117 -9.42 -3.82 11.87
CA GLU A 117 -8.20 -3.22 12.42
C GLU A 117 -6.95 -3.88 11.84
N LEU A 118 -7.01 -5.19 11.65
CA LEU A 118 -5.92 -5.97 11.05
C LEU A 118 -5.60 -5.50 9.61
N ALA A 119 -6.63 -5.21 8.81
CA ALA A 119 -6.48 -4.68 7.46
C ALA A 119 -5.84 -3.27 7.44
N ASP A 120 -6.21 -2.41 8.39
CA ASP A 120 -5.61 -1.09 8.53
C ASP A 120 -4.14 -1.17 8.93
N TRP A 121 -3.82 -2.04 9.90
CA TRP A 121 -2.43 -2.26 10.31
C TRP A 121 -1.59 -2.79 9.17
N ALA A 122 -2.08 -3.79 8.42
CA ALA A 122 -1.39 -4.31 7.25
C ALA A 122 -1.07 -3.20 6.23
N THR A 123 -2.00 -2.27 5.99
CA THR A 123 -1.78 -1.11 5.11
C THR A 123 -0.70 -0.17 5.66
N ARG A 124 -0.62 0.03 6.99
CA ARG A 124 0.41 0.87 7.61
C ARG A 124 1.82 0.26 7.47
N TYR A 125 1.94 -1.05 7.61
CA TYR A 125 3.22 -1.73 7.38
C TYR A 125 3.64 -1.67 5.91
N GLU A 126 2.70 -1.86 4.98
CA GLU A 126 2.97 -1.62 3.56
C GLU A 126 3.45 -0.19 3.32
N GLU A 127 2.75 0.83 3.83
CA GLU A 127 3.17 2.22 3.66
C GLU A 127 4.58 2.47 4.19
N HIS A 128 4.93 1.90 5.35
CA HIS A 128 6.27 1.99 5.91
C HIS A 128 7.31 1.40 4.95
N GLU A 129 7.08 0.18 4.43
CA GLU A 129 7.99 -0.45 3.48
C GLU A 129 8.14 0.36 2.20
N VAL A 130 7.04 0.82 1.60
CA VAL A 130 7.08 1.59 0.36
C VAL A 130 7.80 2.93 0.58
N ARG A 131 7.60 3.61 1.72
CA ARG A 131 8.37 4.81 2.06
C ARG A 131 9.87 4.53 2.12
N ALA A 132 10.26 3.40 2.73
CA ALA A 132 11.65 2.97 2.81
C ALA A 132 12.27 2.74 1.41
N LEU A 133 11.52 2.15 0.47
CA LEU A 133 11.99 1.95 -0.92
C LEU A 133 12.40 3.26 -1.61
N PHE A 134 11.74 4.37 -1.26
CA PHE A 134 12.02 5.68 -1.83
C PHE A 134 12.94 6.56 -0.96
N GLY A 135 13.53 5.99 0.11
CA GLY A 135 14.35 6.74 1.06
C GLY A 135 13.58 7.87 1.77
N LEU A 136 12.25 7.76 1.85
CA LEU A 136 11.41 8.66 2.62
C LEU A 136 11.49 8.19 4.06
N GLU A 137 12.09 8.97 4.97
CA GLU A 137 12.25 8.60 6.38
C GLU A 137 10.91 8.17 7.00
N PRO A 138 10.65 6.86 7.15
CA PRO A 138 9.49 6.41 7.88
C PRO A 138 9.79 6.50 9.38
N GLU A 139 8.74 6.47 10.22
CA GLU A 139 8.97 6.15 11.63
C GLU A 139 9.68 4.81 11.74
N LYS A 140 10.44 4.57 12.80
CA LYS A 140 11.16 3.30 12.94
C LYS A 140 10.13 2.17 12.99
N LEU A 141 10.39 1.06 12.31
CA LEU A 141 9.51 -0.12 12.35
C LEU A 141 9.17 -0.55 13.78
N SER A 142 10.15 -0.47 14.70
CA SER A 142 9.95 -0.75 16.13
C SER A 142 8.92 0.16 16.82
N GLU A 143 8.76 1.39 16.35
CA GLU A 143 7.74 2.31 16.86
C GLU A 143 6.36 1.94 16.32
N LEU A 144 6.27 1.55 15.04
CA LEU A 144 5.05 1.00 14.45
C LEU A 144 4.61 -0.29 15.16
N ASP A 145 5.56 -1.19 15.46
CA ASP A 145 5.32 -2.41 16.24
C ASP A 145 4.72 -2.10 17.62
N ARG A 146 5.30 -1.13 18.35
CA ARG A 146 4.80 -0.72 19.68
C ARG A 146 3.38 -0.16 19.59
N LYS A 147 3.11 0.71 18.61
CA LYS A 147 1.78 1.29 18.42
C LYS A 147 0.77 0.20 18.13
N MET A 148 1.11 -0.72 17.22
CA MET A 148 0.30 -1.88 16.87
C MET A 148 -0.02 -2.70 18.13
N LEU A 149 0.99 -3.18 18.85
CA LEU A 149 0.77 -3.99 20.06
C LEU A 149 -0.03 -3.27 21.15
N SER A 150 0.12 -1.95 21.29
CA SER A 150 -0.63 -1.17 22.29
C SER A 150 -2.12 -0.99 21.99
N GLN A 151 -2.52 -1.13 20.72
CA GLN A 151 -3.90 -0.93 20.26
C GLN A 151 -4.64 -2.25 20.06
N ARG A 152 -3.97 -3.38 20.31
CA ARG A 152 -4.61 -4.69 20.22
C ARG A 152 -5.70 -4.82 21.29
N SER A 153 -6.91 -5.11 20.83
CA SER A 153 -8.05 -5.41 21.71
C SER A 153 -7.69 -6.60 22.62
N ARG A 154 -7.96 -6.47 23.92
CA ARG A 154 -7.82 -7.57 24.90
C ARG A 154 -9.04 -8.48 24.88
#